data_AF-A0A6M5GDA0-F1
#
_entry.id   AF-A0A6M5GDA0-F1
#
_cell.length_a   1.000
_cell.length_b   1.000
_cell.length_c   1.000
_cell.angle_alpha   90.00
_cell.angle_beta   90.00
_cell.angle_gamma   90.00
#
_symmetry.space_group_name_H-M   'P 1'
#
loop_
_entity.id
_entity.type
_entity.pdbx_description
1 polymer ?
#
loop_
_entity_poly.entity_id
_entity_poly.type
_entity_poly.pdbx_seq_one_letter_code
_entity_poly.pdbx_strand_id
1 'polypeptide(L)'
;MERDFEKDIIELDAAIKSNAERDNTFTLSVLQRVKAIMLQQKEKLKAYEDTGLTPGEVQYLKDKSEPRMVVWTPAYQSYYSAGDEAECLCPVCDSDVVEDDDYFCPTCGQALKYHDEPN
;
A
#
# COMPACT_ATOMS: atom_id res chain seq x y z
N MET A 1 13.71 11.55 -0.55
CA MET A 1 15.15 11.29 -0.36
C MET A 1 15.47 10.09 -1.24
N GLU A 2 16.05 10.31 -2.41
CA GLU A 2 16.57 9.20 -3.23
C GLU A 2 17.71 8.55 -2.43
N ARG A 3 17.46 7.33 -1.94
CA ARG A 3 18.51 6.52 -1.33
C ARG A 3 19.24 5.84 -2.46
N ASP A 4 20.40 6.39 -2.81
CA ASP A 4 21.28 5.80 -3.81
C ASP A 4 22.10 4.69 -3.16
N PHE A 5 21.58 3.47 -3.22
CA PHE A 5 22.26 2.27 -2.73
C PHE A 5 23.66 2.11 -3.33
N GLU A 6 23.90 2.60 -4.55
CA GLU A 6 25.20 2.47 -5.21
C GLU A 6 26.21 3.42 -4.58
N LYS A 7 25.79 4.66 -4.32
CA LYS A 7 26.58 5.63 -3.56
C LYS A 7 26.90 5.12 -2.16
N ASP A 8 25.92 4.60 -1.42
CA ASP A 8 26.13 4.08 -0.07
C ASP A 8 27.11 2.89 -0.05
N ILE A 9 27.04 2.00 -1.05
CA ILE A 9 27.98 0.89 -1.20
C ILE A 9 29.41 1.40 -1.47
N ILE A 10 29.55 2.42 -2.33
CA ILE A 10 30.86 3.04 -2.62
C ILE A 10 31.46 3.67 -1.36
N GLU A 11 30.66 4.40 -0.58
CA GLU A 11 31.10 5.00 0.69
C GLU A 11 31.50 3.94 1.72
N LEU A 12 30.75 2.84 1.82
CA LEU A 12 31.12 1.70 2.66
C LEU A 12 32.42 1.06 2.23
N ASP A 13 32.67 0.91 0.92
CA ASP A 13 33.92 0.37 0.40
C ASP A 13 35.13 1.24 0.76
N ALA A 14 34.98 2.57 0.67
CA ALA A 14 36.00 3.50 1.11
C ALA A 14 36.27 3.39 2.62
N ALA A 15 35.21 3.30 3.44
CA ALA A 15 35.32 3.16 4.89
C ALA A 15 35.98 1.84 5.31
N ILE A 16 35.65 0.73 4.64
CA ILE A 16 36.27 -0.59 4.85
C ILE A 16 37.77 -0.50 4.57
N LYS A 17 38.15 0.09 3.42
CA LYS A 17 39.56 0.24 3.04
C LYS A 17 40.34 1.05 4.09
N SER A 18 39.81 2.20 4.50
CA SER A 18 40.47 3.06 5.49
C SER A 18 40.61 2.40 6.87
N ASN A 19 39.62 1.60 7.30
CA ASN A 19 39.70 0.88 8.58
C ASN A 19 40.61 -0.35 8.52
N ALA A 20 40.77 -0.97 7.34
CA ALA A 20 41.74 -2.03 7.13
C ALA A 20 43.18 -1.50 7.24
N GLU A 21 43.45 -0.30 6.72
CA GLU A 21 44.78 0.35 6.82
C GLU A 21 45.14 0.77 8.25
N ARG A 22 44.16 0.93 9.14
CA ARG A 22 44.33 1.37 10.53
C ARG A 22 44.25 0.22 11.55
N ASP A 23 44.20 -1.04 11.10
CA ASP A 23 44.01 -2.23 11.92
C ASP A 23 42.81 -2.16 12.90
N ASN A 24 41.79 -1.39 12.53
CA ASN A 24 40.57 -1.24 13.34
C ASN A 24 39.62 -2.43 13.10
N THR A 25 40.05 -3.60 13.55
CA THR A 25 39.42 -4.91 13.28
C THR A 25 37.95 -4.98 13.67
N PHE A 26 37.56 -4.41 14.82
CA PHE A 26 36.16 -4.37 15.24
C PHE A 26 35.31 -3.59 14.24
N THR A 27 35.71 -2.35 13.94
CA THR A 27 34.95 -1.46 13.04
C THR A 27 34.90 -2.04 11.62
N LEU A 28 36.02 -2.60 11.15
CA LEU A 28 36.09 -3.30 9.87
C LEU A 28 35.05 -4.42 9.77
N SER A 29 34.95 -5.27 10.80
CA SER A 29 34.00 -6.39 10.83
C SER A 29 32.54 -5.92 10.78
N VAL A 30 32.23 -4.80 11.44
CA VAL A 30 30.89 -4.20 11.41
C VAL A 30 30.58 -3.65 10.02
N LEU A 31 31.50 -2.89 9.42
CA LEU A 31 31.30 -2.32 8.08
C LEU A 31 31.13 -3.40 7.00
N GLN A 32 31.90 -4.48 7.07
CA GLN A 32 31.75 -5.63 6.17
C GLN A 32 30.36 -6.29 6.30
N ARG A 33 29.86 -6.44 7.53
CA ARG A 33 28.51 -6.97 7.77
C ARG A 33 27.42 -6.03 7.24
N VAL A 34 27.56 -4.73 7.44
CA VAL A 34 26.62 -3.72 6.91
C VAL A 34 26.59 -3.79 5.38
N LYS A 35 27.76 -3.83 4.72
CA LYS A 35 27.83 -3.99 3.26
C LYS A 35 27.12 -5.26 2.79
N ALA A 36 27.34 -6.39 3.45
CA ALA A 36 26.68 -7.65 3.11
C ALA A 36 25.15 -7.56 3.22
N ILE A 37 24.64 -6.92 4.28
CA ILE A 37 23.20 -6.70 4.48
C ILE A 37 22.64 -5.81 3.36
N MET A 38 23.33 -4.72 3.00
CA MET A 38 22.89 -3.81 1.94
C MET A 38 22.82 -4.50 0.57
N LEU A 39 23.83 -5.30 0.22
CA LEU A 39 23.83 -6.08 -1.02
C LEU A 39 22.68 -7.10 -1.03
N GLN A 40 22.45 -7.80 0.08
CA GLN A 40 21.35 -8.74 0.21
C GLN A 40 19.99 -8.05 0.07
N GLN A 41 19.82 -6.85 0.64
CA GLN A 41 18.60 -6.06 0.49
C GLN A 41 18.40 -5.59 -0.95
N LYS A 42 19.45 -5.08 -1.61
CA LYS A 42 19.40 -4.69 -3.03
C LYS A 42 18.93 -5.86 -3.90
N GLU A 43 19.46 -7.07 -3.66
CA GLU A 43 19.06 -8.26 -4.43
C GLU A 43 17.60 -8.64 -4.20
N LYS A 44 17.13 -8.61 -2.94
CA LYS A 44 15.71 -8.87 -2.63
C LYS A 44 14.79 -7.85 -3.28
N LEU A 45 15.22 -6.59 -3.38
CA LEU A 45 14.44 -5.52 -3.98
C LEU A 45 14.30 -5.68 -5.51
N LYS A 46 15.22 -6.36 -6.21
CA LYS A 46 15.11 -6.62 -7.66
C LYS A 46 13.85 -7.41 -8.05
N ALA A 47 13.27 -8.15 -7.12
CA ALA A 47 12.03 -8.89 -7.35
C ALA A 47 10.79 -7.99 -7.45
N TYR A 48 10.92 -6.71 -7.09
CA TYR A 48 9.82 -5.74 -7.10
C TYR A 48 10.06 -4.72 -8.20
N GLU A 49 9.03 -4.47 -9.01
CA GLU A 49 9.02 -3.39 -9.98
C GLU A 49 8.89 -2.04 -9.26
N ASP A 50 9.70 -1.06 -9.67
CA ASP A 50 9.54 0.30 -9.17
C ASP A 50 8.32 0.94 -9.83
N THR A 51 7.20 0.83 -9.12
CA THR A 51 5.93 1.43 -9.54
C THR A 51 5.94 2.97 -9.55
N GLY A 52 6.99 3.61 -9.01
CA GLY A 52 7.07 5.06 -8.83
C GLY A 52 6.14 5.61 -7.74
N LEU A 53 5.37 4.74 -7.08
CA LEU A 53 4.45 5.13 -6.01
C LEU A 53 5.21 5.37 -4.70
N THR A 54 4.87 6.46 -4.03
CA THR A 54 5.34 6.72 -2.68
C THR A 54 4.67 5.76 -1.68
N PRO A 55 5.27 5.52 -0.51
CA PRO A 55 4.66 4.69 0.53
C PRO A 55 3.25 5.15 0.93
N GLY A 56 2.98 6.46 0.89
CA GLY A 56 1.66 7.03 1.18
C GLY A 56 0.62 6.68 0.11
N GLU A 57 0.99 6.73 -1.17
CA GLU A 57 0.10 6.33 -2.27
C GLU A 57 -0.18 4.83 -2.26
N VAL A 58 0.82 4.00 -1.95
CA VAL A 58 0.63 2.56 -1.76
C VAL A 58 -0.35 2.29 -0.61
N GLN A 59 -0.22 3.01 0.51
CA GLN A 59 -1.15 2.86 1.63
C GLN A 59 -2.56 3.32 1.25
N TYR A 60 -2.69 4.45 0.56
CA TYR A 60 -3.98 4.93 0.05
C TYR A 60 -4.67 3.89 -0.85
N LEU A 61 -3.94 3.26 -1.77
CA LEU A 61 -4.48 2.20 -2.63
C LEU A 61 -4.89 0.97 -1.83
N LYS A 62 -4.12 0.57 -0.81
CA LYS A 62 -4.51 -0.51 0.10
C LYS A 62 -5.81 -0.19 0.83
N ASP A 63 -5.91 1.01 1.40
CA ASP A 63 -7.08 1.44 2.15
C ASP A 63 -8.34 1.53 1.26
N LYS A 64 -8.16 1.91 -0.01
CA LYS A 64 -9.21 1.96 -1.04
C LYS A 64 -9.64 0.57 -1.51
N SER A 65 -8.70 -0.38 -1.57
CA SER A 65 -8.97 -1.78 -1.93
C SER A 65 -9.53 -2.62 -0.78
N GLU A 66 -9.44 -2.16 0.47
CA GLU A 66 -10.06 -2.82 1.62
C GLU A 66 -11.59 -2.71 1.55
N PRO A 67 -12.36 -3.82 1.46
CA PRO A 67 -13.80 -3.76 1.26
C PRO A 67 -14.55 -3.11 2.45
N ARG A 68 -15.38 -2.11 2.16
CA ARG A 68 -16.23 -1.44 3.15
C ARG A 68 -17.70 -1.82 2.97
N MET A 69 -18.43 -1.93 4.08
CA MET A 69 -19.87 -2.20 4.04
C MET A 69 -20.59 -1.05 3.34
N VAL A 70 -21.46 -1.39 2.38
CA VAL A 70 -22.42 -0.44 1.81
C VAL A 70 -23.37 0.08 2.89
N VAL A 71 -23.90 1.28 2.67
CA VAL A 71 -24.92 1.88 3.54
C VAL A 71 -26.26 1.70 2.86
N TRP A 72 -27.21 1.04 3.55
CA TRP A 72 -28.57 0.85 3.03
C TRP A 72 -29.47 2.00 3.43
N THR A 73 -30.19 2.58 2.47
CA THR A 73 -31.23 3.57 2.77
C THR A 73 -32.42 2.89 3.47
N PRO A 74 -33.13 3.59 4.38
CA PRO A 74 -34.38 3.08 4.91
C PRO A 74 -35.41 2.90 3.78
N ALA A 75 -36.08 1.75 3.72
CA ALA A 75 -37.08 1.38 2.69
C ALA A 75 -38.20 2.40 2.44
N TYR A 76 -38.47 3.32 3.38
CA TYR A 76 -39.50 4.37 3.21
C TYR A 76 -38.95 5.71 2.66
N GLN A 77 -37.63 5.83 2.44
CA GLN A 77 -36.95 7.07 2.05
C GLN A 77 -36.29 7.00 0.67
N SER A 78 -36.46 5.92 -0.11
CA SER A 78 -35.95 5.88 -1.48
C SER A 78 -36.67 6.93 -2.33
N TYR A 79 -35.94 7.96 -2.74
CA TYR A 79 -36.47 9.10 -3.50
C TYR A 79 -36.86 8.69 -4.93
N TYR A 80 -36.30 7.57 -5.42
CA TYR A 80 -36.49 7.07 -6.79
C TYR A 80 -37.41 5.85 -6.90
N SER A 81 -37.68 5.17 -5.78
CA SER A 81 -38.51 3.96 -5.76
C SER A 81 -39.85 4.24 -5.08
N ALA A 82 -40.93 4.17 -5.85
CA ALA A 82 -42.30 4.21 -5.33
C ALA A 82 -42.71 2.90 -4.60
N GLY A 83 -41.78 2.24 -3.90
CA GLY A 83 -41.94 0.93 -3.29
C GLY A 83 -40.85 0.62 -2.28
N ASP A 84 -41.16 -0.28 -1.33
CA ASP A 84 -40.45 -0.73 -0.11
C ASP A 84 -38.98 -1.22 -0.28
N GLU A 85 -38.27 -0.84 -1.34
CA GLU A 85 -36.93 -1.35 -1.64
C GLU A 85 -35.85 -0.37 -1.13
N ALA A 86 -34.92 -0.91 -0.34
CA ALA A 86 -33.76 -0.20 0.18
C ALA A 86 -32.69 -0.05 -0.92
N GLU A 87 -32.04 1.10 -0.99
CA GLU A 87 -30.98 1.40 -1.97
C GLU A 87 -29.60 1.30 -1.30
N CYS A 88 -28.63 0.74 -2.03
CA CYS A 88 -27.23 0.66 -1.60
C CYS A 88 -26.46 1.94 -1.91
N LEU A 89 -25.77 2.51 -0.92
CA LEU A 89 -24.93 3.69 -1.09
C LEU A 89 -23.46 3.40 -0.76
N CYS A 90 -22.57 4.08 -1.48
CA CYS A 90 -21.14 4.02 -1.22
C CYS A 90 -20.81 4.75 0.10
N PRO A 91 -20.10 4.11 1.05
CA PRO A 91 -19.80 4.69 2.37
C PRO A 91 -18.73 5.80 2.37
N VAL A 92 -18.15 6.13 1.20
CA VAL A 92 -17.00 7.05 1.09
C VAL A 92 -17.33 8.32 0.32
N CYS A 93 -18.04 8.20 -0.79
CA CYS A 93 -18.31 9.32 -1.68
C CYS A 93 -19.79 9.73 -1.71
N ASP A 94 -20.64 9.04 -0.95
CA ASP A 94 -22.09 9.24 -0.91
C ASP A 94 -22.71 9.35 -2.31
N SER A 95 -22.12 8.68 -3.31
CA SER A 95 -22.63 8.70 -4.68
C SER A 95 -23.98 8.01 -4.77
N ASP A 96 -24.72 8.37 -5.83
CA ASP A 96 -25.97 7.71 -6.20
C ASP A 96 -25.84 6.18 -6.23
N VAL A 97 -26.99 5.52 -6.06
CA VAL A 97 -27.23 4.09 -5.85
C VAL A 97 -26.19 3.21 -6.53
N VAL A 98 -25.52 2.41 -5.73
CA VAL A 98 -24.64 1.34 -6.20
C VAL A 98 -25.49 0.09 -6.44
N GLU A 99 -25.27 -0.61 -7.55
CA GLU A 99 -25.99 -1.86 -7.81
C GLU A 99 -25.52 -2.96 -6.85
N ASP A 100 -26.40 -3.91 -6.49
CA ASP A 100 -26.10 -4.94 -5.48
C ASP A 100 -24.97 -5.91 -5.89
N ASP A 101 -24.59 -5.92 -7.17
CA ASP A 101 -23.51 -6.76 -7.73
C ASP A 101 -22.16 -6.03 -7.90
N ASP A 102 -22.09 -4.73 -7.58
CA ASP A 102 -20.89 -3.92 -7.78
C ASP A 102 -19.86 -4.12 -6.64
N TYR A 103 -18.80 -4.88 -6.91
CA TYR A 103 -17.68 -5.02 -5.96
C TYR A 103 -16.86 -3.74 -5.75
N PHE A 104 -17.02 -2.74 -6.62
CA PHE A 104 -16.32 -1.47 -6.55
C PHE A 104 -17.27 -0.32 -6.87
N CYS A 105 -17.20 0.76 -6.09
CA CYS A 105 -17.96 1.96 -6.39
C CYS A 105 -17.51 2.55 -7.75
N PRO A 106 -18.42 2.78 -8.71
CA PRO A 106 -18.07 3.30 -10.04
C PRO A 106 -17.55 4.74 -9.99
N THR A 107 -17.94 5.50 -8.97
CA THR A 107 -17.58 6.92 -8.82
C THR A 107 -16.18 7.10 -8.21
N CYS A 108 -15.91 6.46 -7.06
CA CYS A 108 -14.67 6.67 -6.32
C CYS A 108 -13.72 5.46 -6.34
N GLY A 109 -14.16 4.31 -6.84
CA GLY A 109 -13.37 3.07 -6.94
C GLY A 109 -13.10 2.37 -5.60
N GLN A 110 -13.84 2.72 -4.54
CA GLN A 110 -13.77 2.03 -3.24
C GLN A 110 -14.27 0.59 -3.38
N ALA A 111 -13.54 -0.39 -2.85
CA ALA A 111 -14.00 -1.76 -2.76
C ALA A 111 -15.18 -1.87 -1.78
N LEU A 112 -16.22 -2.60 -2.17
CA LEU A 112 -17.48 -2.73 -1.45
C LEU A 112 -17.73 -4.17 -1.00
N LYS A 113 -18.51 -4.31 0.07
CA LYS A 113 -19.08 -5.57 0.51
C LYS A 113 -20.52 -5.35 0.98
N TYR A 114 -21.36 -6.34 0.72
CA TYR A 114 -22.78 -6.34 1.03
C TYR A 114 -23.03 -7.20 2.26
N HIS A 115 -24.16 -7.01 2.93
CA HIS A 115 -24.56 -7.93 3.99
C HIS A 115 -24.83 -9.29 3.34
N ASP A 116 -24.26 -10.37 3.90
CA ASP A 116 -24.71 -11.71 3.54
C ASP A 116 -26.23 -11.75 3.80
N GLU A 117 -27.01 -12.09 2.77
CA GLU A 117 -28.46 -12.25 2.93
C GLU A 117 -28.73 -13.15 4.15
N PRO A 118 -29.57 -12.74 5.10
CA PRO A 118 -30.08 -13.69 6.07
C PRO A 118 -30.97 -14.68 5.29
N ASN A 119 -30.50 -15.93 5.20
CA ASN A 119 -31.28 -17.10 4.74
C ASN A 119 -32.72 -17.11 5.27
#